data_AF-A0A2G0Z1T1-F1
#
_entry.id   AF-A0A2G0Z1T1-F1
#
_cell.length_a   1.000
_cell.length_b   1.000
_cell.length_c   1.000
_cell.angle_alpha   90.00
_cell.angle_beta   90.00
_cell.angle_gamma   90.00
#
_symmetry.space_group_name_H-M   'P 1'
#
loop_
_entity.id
_entity.type
_entity.pdbx_description
1 polymer ?
#
loop_
_entity_poly.entity_id
_entity_poly.type
_entity_poly.pdbx_seq_one_letter_code
_entity_poly.pdbx_strand_id
1 'polypeptide(L)'
;MANGVAAASGTTGEQDAATINLRLDNAELKMLLLTNTLQTLVEGGEGKALGKSPDWPTGVNERLEKLDKIYSGAEKALQAVAEENEFIFKPYKDESATGSSSVTHQLDVLDKRSDQISKSIGRMVAVRELEEKEKGSIV
;
A
#
# COMPACT_ATOMS: atom_id res chain seq x y z
N MET A 1 20.87 -26.33 -43.56
CA MET A 1 20.16 -26.84 -42.37
C MET A 1 19.76 -25.65 -41.53
N ALA A 2 18.47 -25.31 -41.50
CA ALA A 2 17.94 -24.18 -40.76
C ALA A 2 17.48 -24.67 -39.38
N ASN A 3 18.19 -24.30 -38.32
CA ASN A 3 17.70 -24.44 -36.95
C ASN A 3 16.79 -23.24 -36.65
N GLY A 4 15.52 -23.38 -36.98
CA GLY A 4 14.47 -22.50 -36.46
C GLY A 4 14.22 -22.84 -34.99
N VAL A 5 14.70 -21.99 -34.09
CA VAL A 5 14.31 -22.04 -32.68
C VAL A 5 12.85 -21.59 -32.61
N ALA A 6 11.96 -22.50 -32.26
CA ALA A 6 10.57 -22.17 -31.99
C ALA A 6 10.52 -21.20 -30.80
N ALA A 7 10.07 -19.98 -31.05
CA ALA A 7 9.75 -19.03 -29.99
C ALA A 7 8.64 -19.64 -29.12
N ALA A 8 8.97 -19.90 -27.85
CA ALA A 8 7.97 -20.23 -26.85
C ALA A 8 6.96 -19.09 -26.80
N SER A 9 5.69 -19.44 -26.95
CA SER A 9 4.55 -18.52 -26.78
C SER A 9 4.53 -18.01 -25.35
N GLY A 10 5.24 -16.91 -25.09
CA GLY A 10 5.14 -16.15 -23.86
C GLY A 10 3.81 -15.41 -23.87
N THR A 11 2.97 -15.69 -22.89
CA THR A 11 1.81 -14.86 -22.55
C THR A 11 2.31 -13.45 -22.24
N THR A 12 2.16 -12.53 -23.18
CA THR A 12 2.48 -11.11 -22.97
C THR A 12 1.55 -10.53 -21.92
N GLY A 13 2.02 -10.45 -20.67
CA GLY A 13 1.34 -9.73 -19.59
C GLY A 13 1.63 -10.22 -18.17
N GLU A 14 2.04 -11.47 -17.99
CA GLU A 14 2.28 -12.03 -16.66
C GLU A 14 3.76 -12.00 -16.29
N GLN A 15 4.07 -11.46 -15.12
CA GLN A 15 5.44 -11.37 -14.61
C GLN A 15 5.93 -12.75 -14.18
N ASP A 16 7.23 -13.00 -14.25
CA ASP A 16 7.80 -14.25 -13.73
C ASP A 16 7.66 -14.36 -12.21
N ALA A 17 7.76 -15.58 -11.69
CA ALA A 17 7.55 -15.86 -10.27
C ALA A 17 8.55 -15.15 -9.34
N ALA A 18 9.79 -14.92 -9.77
CA ALA A 18 10.79 -14.22 -8.95
C ALA A 18 10.43 -12.73 -8.84
N THR A 19 10.02 -12.13 -9.95
CA THR A 19 9.52 -10.75 -10.01
C THR A 19 8.26 -10.57 -9.16
N ILE A 20 7.29 -11.50 -9.25
CA ILE A 20 6.09 -11.47 -8.41
C ILE A 20 6.43 -11.52 -6.92
N ASN A 21 7.31 -12.44 -6.50
CA ASN A 21 7.71 -12.55 -5.10
C ASN A 21 8.40 -11.29 -4.59
N LEU A 22 9.31 -10.71 -5.37
CA LEU A 22 9.97 -9.45 -5.01
C LEU A 22 8.96 -8.30 -4.86
N ARG A 23 7.97 -8.21 -5.75
CA ARG A 23 6.91 -7.20 -5.65
C ARG A 23 6.04 -7.40 -4.42
N LEU A 24 5.71 -8.65 -4.06
CA LEU A 24 4.99 -8.94 -2.83
C LEU A 24 5.80 -8.54 -1.59
N ASP A 25 7.09 -8.86 -1.54
CA ASP A 25 7.97 -8.47 -0.43
C ASP A 25 8.01 -6.95 -0.26
N ASN A 26 8.15 -6.23 -1.38
CA ASN A 26 8.11 -4.76 -1.38
C ASN A 26 6.75 -4.21 -0.97
N ALA A 27 5.65 -4.78 -1.47
CA ALA A 27 4.29 -4.35 -1.11
C ALA A 27 4.01 -4.55 0.39
N GLU A 28 4.50 -5.64 0.98
CA GLU A 28 4.42 -5.91 2.41
C GLU A 28 5.28 -4.94 3.23
N LEU A 29 6.50 -4.63 2.79
CA LEU A 29 7.33 -3.63 3.47
C LEU A 29 6.70 -2.24 3.45
N LYS A 30 6.20 -1.79 2.30
CA LYS A 30 5.46 -0.52 2.17
C LYS A 30 4.23 -0.50 3.06
N MET A 31 3.45 -1.58 3.08
CA MET A 31 2.27 -1.71 3.91
C MET A 31 2.59 -1.60 5.40
N LEU A 32 3.64 -2.28 5.87
CA LEU A 32 4.05 -2.23 7.28
C LEU A 32 4.49 -0.82 7.66
N LEU A 33 5.28 -0.16 6.81
CA LEU A 33 5.69 1.23 7.01
C LEU A 33 4.48 2.16 7.13
N LEU A 34 3.57 2.11 6.17
CA LEU A 34 2.41 3.00 6.12
C LEU A 34 1.45 2.78 7.29
N THR A 35 1.18 1.52 7.63
CA THR A 35 0.26 1.18 8.73
C THR A 35 0.83 1.63 10.07
N ASN A 36 2.13 1.41 10.31
CA ASN A 36 2.78 1.83 11.55
C ASN A 36 2.91 3.35 11.66
N THR A 37 3.18 4.04 10.56
CA THR A 37 3.17 5.52 10.53
C THR A 37 1.78 6.05 10.84
N LEU A 38 0.74 5.48 10.22
CA LEU A 38 -0.64 5.87 10.52
C LEU A 38 -0.99 5.59 11.99
N GLN A 39 -0.62 4.43 12.51
CA GLN A 39 -0.83 4.10 13.93
C GLN A 39 -0.13 5.11 14.83
N THR A 40 1.09 5.55 14.49
CA THR A 40 1.81 6.58 15.25
C THR A 40 1.06 7.93 15.23
N LEU A 41 0.43 8.27 14.10
CA LEU A 41 -0.38 9.49 13.99
C LEU A 41 -1.69 9.42 14.79
N VAL A 42 -2.27 8.24 14.95
CA VAL A 42 -3.54 8.04 15.68
C VAL A 42 -3.33 7.83 17.17
N GLU A 43 -2.42 6.93 17.52
CA GLU A 43 -2.24 6.40 18.88
C GLU A 43 -0.99 6.95 19.58
N GLY A 44 -0.15 7.71 18.85
CA GLY A 44 1.15 8.15 19.35
C GLY A 44 2.17 7.00 19.44
N GLY A 45 3.19 7.17 20.27
CA GLY A 45 4.32 6.23 20.40
C GLY A 45 4.05 4.96 21.20
N GLU A 46 2.85 4.81 21.78
CA GLU A 46 2.49 3.66 22.62
C GLU A 46 1.82 2.52 21.83
N GLY A 47 1.48 2.77 20.57
CA GLY A 47 0.91 1.77 19.66
C GLY A 47 1.87 0.61 19.42
N LYS A 48 1.34 -0.62 19.44
CA LYS A 48 2.12 -1.81 19.10
C LYS A 48 2.32 -1.88 17.59
N ALA A 49 3.56 -1.70 17.14
CA ALA A 49 3.92 -1.79 15.73
C ALA A 49 3.49 -3.13 15.12
N LEU A 50 2.82 -3.06 13.97
CA LEU A 50 2.56 -4.20 13.12
C LEU A 50 3.88 -4.72 12.55
N GLY A 51 4.08 -6.03 12.69
CA GLY A 51 5.17 -6.79 12.08
C GLY A 51 4.64 -8.07 11.43
N LYS A 52 5.48 -8.74 10.64
CA LYS A 52 5.15 -10.07 10.12
C LYS A 52 5.25 -11.09 11.25
N SER A 53 4.15 -11.76 11.57
CA SER A 53 4.12 -12.87 12.51
C SER A 53 4.77 -14.12 11.91
N PRO A 54 5.13 -15.13 12.73
CA PRO A 54 5.57 -16.43 12.21
C PRO A 54 4.55 -17.09 11.26
N ASP A 55 3.26 -16.82 11.47
CA ASP A 55 2.16 -17.33 10.64
C ASP A 55 1.84 -16.43 9.42
N TRP A 56 2.75 -15.53 9.03
CA TRP A 56 2.55 -14.70 7.84
C TRP A 56 2.45 -15.58 6.59
N PRO A 57 1.48 -15.36 5.69
CA PRO A 57 1.30 -16.21 4.52
C PRO A 57 2.53 -16.16 3.60
N THR A 58 2.86 -17.30 3.00
CA THR A 58 3.97 -17.42 2.03
C THR A 58 3.48 -17.61 0.60
N GLY A 59 2.24 -18.09 0.41
CA GLY A 59 1.62 -18.26 -0.90
C GLY A 59 1.19 -16.93 -1.52
N VAL A 60 1.30 -16.82 -2.85
CA VAL A 60 1.06 -15.56 -3.60
C VAL A 60 -0.35 -15.02 -3.35
N ASN A 61 -1.37 -15.86 -3.48
CA ASN A 61 -2.76 -15.42 -3.38
C ASN A 61 -3.12 -15.04 -1.92
N GLU A 62 -2.64 -15.82 -0.97
CA GLU A 62 -2.86 -15.58 0.46
C GLU A 62 -2.18 -14.29 0.93
N ARG A 63 -0.98 -14.00 0.39
CA ARG A 63 -0.28 -12.73 0.63
C ARG A 63 -1.03 -11.55 0.04
N LEU A 64 -1.54 -11.66 -1.18
CA LEU A 64 -2.36 -10.62 -1.82
C LEU A 64 -3.65 -10.35 -1.03
N GLU A 65 -4.35 -11.40 -0.59
CA GLU A 65 -5.55 -11.27 0.23
C GLU A 65 -5.24 -10.60 1.58
N LYS A 66 -4.13 -10.98 2.22
CA LYS A 66 -3.67 -10.36 3.47
C LYS A 66 -3.35 -8.88 3.28
N LEU A 67 -2.63 -8.54 2.22
CA LEU A 67 -2.30 -7.15 1.86
C LEU A 67 -3.56 -6.33 1.60
N ASP A 68 -4.50 -6.85 0.81
CA ASP A 68 -5.75 -6.15 0.51
C ASP A 68 -6.56 -5.81 1.77
N LYS A 69 -6.68 -6.77 2.69
CA LYS A 69 -7.34 -6.56 3.99
C LYS A 69 -6.67 -5.46 4.81
N ILE A 70 -5.34 -5.47 4.88
CA ILE A 70 -4.61 -4.48 5.68
C ILE A 70 -4.68 -3.09 5.05
N TYR A 71 -4.46 -2.96 3.74
CA TYR A 71 -4.62 -1.69 3.05
C TYR A 71 -6.04 -1.13 3.19
N SER A 72 -7.06 -1.99 3.16
CA SER A 72 -8.46 -1.56 3.37
C SER A 72 -8.70 -1.06 4.79
N GLY A 73 -8.05 -1.66 5.78
CA GLY A 73 -8.05 -1.17 7.16
C GLY A 73 -7.32 0.17 7.29
N ALA A 74 -6.14 0.29 6.71
CA ALA A 74 -5.34 1.52 6.72
C ALA A 74 -6.05 2.69 6.04
N GLU A 75 -6.71 2.47 4.90
CA GLU A 75 -7.48 3.51 4.21
C GLU A 75 -8.67 4.00 5.03
N LYS A 76 -9.38 3.10 5.73
CA LYS A 76 -10.47 3.48 6.63
C LYS A 76 -9.98 4.28 7.83
N ALA A 77 -8.89 3.83 8.46
CA ALA A 77 -8.29 4.55 9.58
C ALA A 77 -7.79 5.94 9.13
N LEU A 78 -7.14 6.02 7.96
CA LEU A 78 -6.68 7.29 7.39
C LEU A 78 -7.85 8.21 7.04
N GLN A 79 -8.97 7.67 6.56
CA GLN A 79 -10.17 8.47 6.32
C GLN A 79 -10.69 9.09 7.63
N ALA A 80 -10.80 8.29 8.69
CA ALA A 80 -11.28 8.78 9.99
C ALA A 80 -10.36 9.88 10.55
N VAL A 81 -9.05 9.65 10.53
CA VAL A 81 -8.05 10.63 10.98
C VAL A 81 -8.10 11.90 10.12
N ALA A 82 -8.25 11.75 8.80
CA ALA A 82 -8.37 12.90 7.92
C ALA A 82 -9.61 13.73 8.28
N GLU A 83 -10.78 13.09 8.45
CA GLU A 83 -12.02 13.77 8.84
C GLU A 83 -11.89 14.49 10.19
N GLU A 84 -11.29 13.85 11.20
CA GLU A 84 -11.03 14.46 12.52
C GLU A 84 -10.13 15.70 12.46
N ASN A 85 -9.32 15.82 11.41
CA ASN A 85 -8.38 16.92 11.21
C ASN A 85 -8.77 17.82 10.04
N GLU A 86 -10.03 17.77 9.60
CA GLU A 86 -10.56 18.59 8.51
C GLU A 86 -9.84 18.40 7.15
N PHE A 87 -9.19 17.25 6.97
CA PHE A 87 -8.62 16.79 5.69
C PHE A 87 -9.61 15.92 4.91
N ILE A 88 -9.47 15.95 3.58
CA ILE A 88 -10.17 15.03 2.69
C ILE A 88 -9.20 13.95 2.22
N PHE A 89 -9.39 12.72 2.67
CA PHE A 89 -8.78 11.54 2.07
C PHE A 89 -9.68 10.95 1.00
N LYS A 90 -9.11 10.61 -0.15
CA LYS A 90 -9.79 9.86 -1.22
C LYS A 90 -9.01 8.57 -1.46
N PRO A 91 -9.55 7.39 -1.10
CA PRO A 91 -8.91 6.11 -1.41
C PRO A 91 -8.72 5.93 -2.91
N TYR A 92 -7.70 5.17 -3.29
CA TYR A 92 -7.54 4.79 -4.70
C TYR A 92 -8.70 3.87 -5.11
N LYS A 93 -9.31 4.16 -6.26
CA LYS A 93 -10.35 3.32 -6.86
C LYS A 93 -9.82 2.76 -8.17
N ASP A 94 -9.87 1.45 -8.29
CA ASP A 94 -9.58 0.79 -9.55
C ASP A 94 -10.82 0.77 -10.44
N GLU A 95 -10.86 1.66 -11.43
CA GLU A 95 -11.95 1.76 -12.40
C GLU A 95 -11.89 0.65 -13.47
N SER A 96 -10.80 -0.14 -13.50
CA SER A 96 -10.61 -1.23 -14.47
C SER A 96 -11.12 -2.59 -13.98
N ALA A 97 -11.71 -2.66 -12.78
CA ALA A 97 -12.17 -3.90 -12.16
C ALA A 97 -13.46 -4.46 -12.78
N THR A 98 -13.37 -5.01 -14.00
CA THR A 98 -14.43 -5.81 -14.62
C THR A 98 -13.90 -7.20 -14.99
N GLY A 99 -13.77 -8.10 -14.00
CA GLY A 99 -13.39 -9.50 -14.21
C GLY A 99 -12.44 -10.07 -13.15
N SER A 100 -11.92 -11.28 -13.40
CA SER A 100 -10.84 -11.87 -12.60
C SER A 100 -9.56 -11.08 -12.80
N SER A 101 -9.04 -10.41 -11.77
CA SER A 101 -7.77 -9.69 -11.84
C SER A 101 -6.58 -10.65 -11.82
N SER A 102 -5.57 -10.38 -12.65
CA SER A 102 -4.31 -11.12 -12.63
C SER A 102 -3.47 -10.71 -11.41
N VAL A 103 -2.51 -11.56 -11.01
CA VAL A 103 -1.58 -11.25 -9.90
C VAL A 103 -0.84 -9.93 -10.15
N THR A 104 -0.36 -9.72 -11.38
CA THR A 104 0.31 -8.47 -11.77
C THR A 104 -0.60 -7.25 -11.55
N HIS A 105 -1.86 -7.33 -11.97
CA HIS A 105 -2.82 -6.24 -11.82
C HIS A 105 -3.14 -5.97 -10.35
N GLN A 106 -3.33 -7.01 -9.54
CA GLN A 106 -3.53 -6.87 -8.09
C GLN A 106 -2.34 -6.16 -7.42
N LEU A 107 -1.11 -6.51 -7.80
CA LEU A 107 0.09 -5.81 -7.32
C LEU A 107 0.13 -4.34 -7.76
N ASP A 108 -0.25 -4.03 -8.99
CA ASP A 108 -0.32 -2.64 -9.49
C ASP A 108 -1.35 -1.81 -8.69
N VAL A 109 -2.49 -2.42 -8.34
CA VAL A 109 -3.49 -1.78 -7.49
C VAL A 109 -2.92 -1.52 -6.09
N LEU A 110 -2.23 -2.49 -5.49
CA LEU A 110 -1.60 -2.32 -4.18
C LEU A 110 -0.53 -1.20 -4.18
N ASP A 111 0.28 -1.11 -5.22
CA ASP A 111 1.26 -0.03 -5.37
C ASP A 111 0.57 1.35 -5.42
N LYS A 112 -0.52 1.49 -6.19
CA LYS A 112 -1.28 2.76 -6.26
C LYS A 112 -1.96 3.14 -4.95
N ARG A 113 -2.48 2.15 -4.21
CA ARG A 113 -3.04 2.36 -2.86
C ARG A 113 -1.96 2.85 -1.90
N SER A 114 -0.80 2.20 -1.91
CA SER A 114 0.38 2.62 -1.14
C SER A 114 0.77 4.07 -1.43
N ASP A 115 0.87 4.45 -2.70
CA ASP A 115 1.24 5.81 -3.11
C ASP A 115 0.20 6.84 -2.64
N GLN A 116 -1.08 6.51 -2.74
CA GLN A 116 -2.17 7.39 -2.32
C GLN A 116 -2.18 7.60 -0.80
N ILE A 117 -2.01 6.54 -0.01
CA ILE A 117 -1.91 6.61 1.45
C ILE A 117 -0.67 7.43 1.85
N SER A 118 0.50 7.11 1.28
CA SER A 118 1.77 7.79 1.56
C SER A 118 1.66 9.30 1.30
N LYS A 119 1.12 9.68 0.14
CA LYS A 119 0.90 11.08 -0.24
C LYS A 119 -0.02 11.80 0.74
N SER A 120 -1.09 11.15 1.19
CA SER A 120 -2.04 11.74 2.13
C SER A 120 -1.45 11.88 3.54
N ILE A 121 -0.70 10.89 4.02
CA ILE A 121 0.07 10.99 5.27
C ILE A 121 1.05 12.16 5.19
N GLY A 122 1.85 12.26 4.12
CA GLY A 122 2.80 13.35 3.95
C GLY A 122 2.15 14.73 3.95
N ARG A 123 0.97 14.87 3.34
CA ARG A 123 0.21 16.13 3.36
C ARG A 123 -0.28 16.51 4.76
N MET A 124 -0.84 15.56 5.51
CA MET A 124 -1.31 15.82 6.88
C MET A 124 -0.16 16.24 7.80
N VAL A 125 0.97 15.53 7.72
CA VAL A 125 2.17 15.88 8.50
C VAL A 125 2.64 17.29 8.16
N ALA A 126 2.79 17.62 6.87
CA ALA A 126 3.27 18.93 6.44
C ALA A 126 2.38 20.08 6.90
N VAL A 127 1.05 19.92 6.86
CA VAL A 127 0.14 20.97 7.33
C VAL A 127 0.16 21.10 8.84
N ARG A 128 0.15 20.00 9.59
CA ARG A 128 0.27 20.06 11.06
C ARG A 128 1.56 20.75 11.51
N GLU A 129 2.69 20.48 10.84
CA GLU A 129 3.95 21.17 11.10
C GLU A 129 3.87 22.69 10.84
N LEU A 130 3.10 23.13 9.84
CA LEU A 130 2.87 24.55 9.56
C LEU A 130 2.02 25.19 10.65
N GLU A 131 0.93 24.53 11.06
CA GLU A 131 0.05 25.00 12.14
C GLU A 131 0.80 25.13 13.47
N GLU A 132 1.70 24.19 13.78
CA GLU A 132 2.56 24.26 14.97
C GLU A 132 3.55 25.43 14.90
N LYS A 133 4.16 25.68 13.73
CA LYS A 133 5.06 26.83 13.52
C LYS A 133 4.33 28.16 13.66
N GLU A 134 3.13 28.27 13.11
CA GLU A 134 2.30 29.48 13.26
C GLU A 134 1.93 29.72 14.73
N LYS A 135 1.54 28.68 15.47
CA LYS A 135 1.27 28.78 16.92
C LYS A 135 2.53 29.16 17.72
N GLY A 136 3.69 28.66 17.34
CA GLY A 136 4.98 29.01 17.96
C GLY A 136 5.52 30.38 17.59
N SER A 137 5.04 30.99 16.49
CA SER A 137 5.47 32.31 16.01
C SER A 137 4.65 33.47 16.58
N ILE A 138 3.62 33.19 17.39
CA ILE A 138 2.75 34.20 18.06
C ILE A 138 3.24 34.50 19.50
N VAL A 139 4.45 34.10 19.87
CA VAL A 139 5.07 34.42 21.18
C VAL A 139 6.26 35.34 21.02
#